data_AF-X1I9M6-F1
#
_entry.id   AF-X1I9M6-F1
#
_cell.length_a   1.000
_cell.length_b   1.000
_cell.length_c   1.000
_cell.angle_alpha   90.00
_cell.angle_beta   90.00
_cell.angle_gamma   90.00
#
_symmetry.space_group_name_H-M   'P 1'
#
loop_
_entity.id
_entity.type
_entity.pdbx_description
1 polymer ?
#
loop_
_entity_poly.entity_id
_entity_poly.type
_entity_poly.pdbx_seq_one_letter_code
_entity_poly.pdbx_strand_id
1 'polypeptide(L)'
;HHDGFCIWDSEFTDHDIMSSPFKRDILKELSDECKLQGILFGTYHSIADWHHPHYATRYGGDPRPVEDSDMELYVDYLKKQVKELIEKYDTDILWFDGEWEDAWTHEDGMDLYEYIRGLKNDILINNRIDKGRQGMMGMTESSKFAGDFGTPEQEIGAFHPDIPWESCITICKQWAWKPNDEMKSMKECIQTLARTVGGGGNLLLNVGPMLDGRIEQRQIDRLGEMGSWLEINGESIYGTNAGPFKPTDWM
;
A
#
# COMPACT_ATOMS: atom_id res chain seq x y z
N HIS A 1 -1.88 -5.05 -9.12
CA HIS A 1 -0.92 -5.71 -8.22
C HIS A 1 0.24 -6.21 -9.10
N HIS A 2 1.12 -7.09 -8.63
CA HIS A 2 2.19 -7.67 -9.47
C HIS A 2 1.69 -8.36 -10.75
N ASP A 3 0.43 -8.80 -10.78
CA ASP A 3 -0.19 -9.39 -11.95
C ASP A 3 -0.47 -8.38 -13.08
N GLY A 4 -0.26 -7.08 -12.84
CA GLY A 4 -0.48 -6.00 -13.80
C GLY A 4 -1.95 -5.63 -14.03
N PHE A 5 -2.91 -6.32 -13.40
CA PHE A 5 -4.32 -6.04 -13.63
C PHE A 5 -4.74 -4.73 -12.96
N CYS A 6 -5.23 -3.80 -13.77
CA CYS A 6 -5.66 -2.49 -13.31
C CYS A 6 -7.13 -2.52 -12.89
N ILE A 7 -7.43 -2.16 -11.64
CA ILE A 7 -8.81 -2.09 -11.11
C ILE A 7 -9.51 -0.76 -11.40
N TRP A 8 -8.99 0.00 -12.37
CA TRP A 8 -9.49 1.29 -12.84
C TRP A 8 -9.47 1.35 -14.37
N ASP A 9 -10.10 2.37 -14.97
CA ASP A 9 -10.12 2.59 -16.42
C ASP A 9 -8.81 3.27 -16.88
N SER A 10 -7.82 2.45 -17.28
CA SER A 10 -6.49 2.95 -17.67
C SER A 10 -6.43 3.17 -19.18
N GLU A 11 -5.95 4.35 -19.60
CA GLU A 11 -5.77 4.66 -21.02
C GLU A 11 -4.56 3.94 -21.65
N PHE A 12 -3.74 3.27 -20.84
CA PHE A 12 -2.43 2.76 -21.25
C PHE A 12 -2.36 1.23 -21.37
N THR A 13 -3.42 0.51 -21.01
CA THR A 13 -3.47 -0.96 -21.11
C THR A 13 -4.90 -1.44 -21.35
N ASP A 14 -5.06 -2.57 -22.03
CA ASP A 14 -6.33 -3.29 -22.07
C ASP A 14 -6.44 -4.37 -20.97
N HIS A 15 -5.39 -4.55 -20.16
CA HIS A 15 -5.38 -5.45 -19.01
C HIS A 15 -5.97 -4.78 -17.76
N ASP A 16 -7.22 -4.34 -17.90
CA ASP A 16 -7.91 -3.57 -16.88
C ASP A 16 -9.37 -4.02 -16.62
N ILE A 17 -10.00 -3.38 -15.65
CA ILE A 17 -11.37 -3.67 -15.26
C ILE A 17 -12.39 -3.38 -16.36
N MET A 18 -12.07 -2.46 -17.27
CA MET A 18 -12.92 -2.10 -18.40
C MET A 18 -12.87 -3.13 -19.51
N SER A 19 -11.89 -4.04 -19.51
CA SER A 19 -11.88 -5.26 -20.32
C SER A 19 -12.67 -6.43 -19.71
N SER A 20 -12.96 -6.41 -18.40
CA SER A 20 -13.79 -7.43 -17.73
C SER A 20 -15.30 -7.29 -18.02
N PRO A 21 -16.16 -8.27 -17.67
CA PRO A 21 -17.62 -8.08 -17.73
C PRO A 21 -18.19 -7.04 -16.76
N PHE A 22 -17.42 -6.58 -15.75
CA PHE A 22 -17.91 -5.67 -14.71
C PHE A 22 -18.07 -4.22 -15.21
N LYS A 23 -17.16 -3.75 -16.07
CA LYS A 23 -17.24 -2.47 -16.81
C LYS A 23 -17.50 -1.23 -15.94
N ARG A 24 -16.98 -1.22 -14.71
CA ARG A 24 -17.07 -0.10 -13.76
C ARG A 24 -15.71 0.18 -13.17
N ASP A 25 -15.39 1.45 -13.04
CA ASP A 25 -14.15 1.93 -12.43
C ASP A 25 -14.26 1.87 -10.90
N ILE A 26 -13.65 0.86 -10.29
CA ILE A 26 -13.71 0.65 -8.84
C ILE A 26 -12.93 1.73 -8.10
N LEU A 27 -11.77 2.16 -8.62
CA LEU A 27 -11.01 3.23 -7.95
C LEU A 27 -11.80 4.53 -7.94
N LYS A 28 -12.54 4.84 -9.01
CA LYS A 28 -13.41 6.03 -9.02
C LYS A 28 -14.48 5.95 -7.94
N GLU A 29 -15.21 4.83 -7.88
CA GLU A 29 -16.26 4.63 -6.89
C GLU A 29 -15.73 4.71 -5.44
N LEU A 30 -14.55 4.14 -5.18
CA LEU A 30 -13.91 4.20 -3.86
C LEU A 30 -13.43 5.62 -3.51
N SER A 31 -12.76 6.30 -4.45
CA SER A 31 -12.27 7.67 -4.23
C SER A 31 -13.41 8.65 -3.96
N ASP A 32 -14.51 8.53 -4.70
CA ASP A 32 -15.70 9.38 -4.53
C ASP A 32 -16.36 9.11 -3.16
N GLU A 33 -16.49 7.85 -2.75
CA GLU A 33 -17.06 7.50 -1.43
C GLU A 33 -16.14 7.95 -0.28
N CYS A 34 -14.82 7.74 -0.39
CA CYS A 34 -13.86 8.25 0.60
C CYS A 34 -14.00 9.76 0.79
N LYS A 35 -14.13 10.51 -0.31
CA LYS A 35 -14.35 11.96 -0.27
C LYS A 35 -15.68 12.33 0.40
N LEU A 36 -16.76 11.60 0.13
CA LEU A 36 -18.06 11.81 0.78
C LEU A 36 -18.01 11.56 2.29
N GLN A 37 -17.22 10.58 2.73
CA GLN A 37 -17.06 10.22 4.14
C GLN A 37 -15.97 11.03 4.87
N GLY A 38 -15.22 11.89 4.15
CA GLY A 38 -14.10 12.65 4.72
C GLY A 38 -12.89 11.78 5.08
N ILE A 39 -12.70 10.67 4.37
CA ILE A 39 -11.57 9.74 4.52
C ILE A 39 -10.54 10.05 3.43
N LEU A 40 -9.26 10.17 3.79
CA LEU A 40 -8.18 10.32 2.82
C LEU A 40 -8.07 9.08 1.91
N PHE A 41 -7.88 9.29 0.62
CA PHE A 41 -7.85 8.21 -0.36
C PHE A 41 -6.41 7.91 -0.82
N GLY A 42 -5.89 6.73 -0.46
CA GLY A 42 -4.58 6.24 -0.91
C GLY A 42 -4.70 5.15 -1.97
N THR A 43 -3.73 5.10 -2.89
CA THR A 43 -3.63 4.07 -3.92
C THR A 43 -2.35 3.26 -3.76
N TYR A 44 -2.51 1.94 -3.76
CA TYR A 44 -1.39 1.01 -3.91
C TYR A 44 -1.10 0.80 -5.39
N HIS A 45 0.17 0.85 -5.78
CA HIS A 45 0.61 0.51 -7.13
C HIS A 45 1.84 -0.39 -7.05
N SER A 46 1.89 -1.45 -7.87
CA SER A 46 3.08 -2.29 -7.92
C SER A 46 4.01 -1.85 -9.05
N ILE A 47 5.25 -1.55 -8.68
CA ILE A 47 6.37 -1.37 -9.60
C ILE A 47 6.65 -2.65 -10.37
N ALA A 48 6.50 -3.81 -9.72
CA ALA A 48 6.58 -5.08 -10.42
C ALA A 48 5.33 -5.31 -11.26
N ASP A 49 5.51 -5.59 -12.54
CA ASP A 49 4.41 -5.90 -13.46
C ASP A 49 4.76 -7.14 -14.29
N TRP A 50 4.23 -8.28 -13.86
CA TRP A 50 4.42 -9.57 -14.52
C TRP A 50 3.57 -9.72 -15.79
N HIS A 51 2.74 -8.73 -16.13
CA HIS A 51 1.98 -8.69 -17.37
C HIS A 51 2.68 -7.87 -18.46
N HIS A 52 3.26 -6.71 -18.13
CA HIS A 52 3.78 -5.78 -19.14
C HIS A 52 4.99 -6.37 -19.90
N PRO A 53 5.00 -6.36 -21.25
CA PRO A 53 6.05 -7.02 -22.04
C PRO A 53 7.45 -6.41 -21.82
N HIS A 54 7.50 -5.11 -21.52
CA HIS A 54 8.75 -4.38 -21.34
C HIS A 54 9.32 -4.44 -19.91
N TYR A 55 8.58 -4.99 -18.95
CA TYR A 55 9.15 -5.22 -17.62
C TYR A 55 10.19 -6.35 -17.70
N ALA A 56 11.33 -6.26 -17.03
CA ALA A 56 12.47 -7.17 -17.26
C ALA A 56 12.47 -8.46 -16.42
N THR A 57 11.42 -8.73 -15.65
CA THR A 57 11.26 -9.98 -14.89
C THR A 57 10.14 -10.85 -15.46
N ARG A 58 10.31 -12.18 -15.38
CA ARG A 58 9.31 -13.18 -15.76
C ARG A 58 8.97 -14.04 -14.55
N TYR A 59 7.69 -14.07 -14.16
CA TYR A 59 7.23 -14.85 -13.02
C TYR A 59 6.40 -16.05 -13.47
N GLY A 60 6.28 -17.09 -12.64
CA GLY A 60 5.32 -18.17 -12.84
C GLY A 60 5.54 -19.05 -14.08
N GLY A 61 6.74 -19.05 -14.66
CA GLY A 61 7.05 -19.81 -15.88
C GLY A 61 6.58 -19.13 -17.17
N ASP A 62 6.38 -17.81 -17.13
CA ASP A 62 6.14 -17.00 -18.32
C ASP A 62 7.21 -17.25 -19.40
N PRO A 63 6.82 -17.74 -20.59
CA PRO A 63 7.76 -18.14 -21.64
C PRO A 63 8.29 -16.97 -22.47
N ARG A 64 7.82 -15.74 -22.24
CA ARG A 64 8.26 -14.58 -23.02
C ARG A 64 9.75 -14.29 -22.80
N PRO A 65 10.49 -13.96 -23.86
CA PRO A 65 11.90 -13.58 -23.74
C PRO A 65 12.05 -12.34 -22.85
N VAL A 66 13.15 -12.28 -22.09
CA VAL A 66 13.54 -11.10 -21.30
C VAL A 66 14.32 -10.11 -22.18
N GLU A 67 14.95 -10.61 -23.25
CA GLU A 67 15.79 -9.83 -24.16
C GLU A 67 15.02 -8.75 -24.92
N ASP A 68 13.70 -8.91 -25.04
CA ASP A 68 12.79 -7.93 -25.66
C ASP A 68 12.25 -6.90 -24.65
N SER A 69 12.67 -6.98 -23.38
CA SER A 69 12.28 -6.01 -22.35
C SER A 69 12.99 -4.66 -22.51
N ASP A 70 12.32 -3.59 -22.08
CA ASP A 70 12.84 -2.22 -22.14
C ASP A 70 12.31 -1.45 -20.93
N MET A 71 13.11 -1.37 -19.88
CA MET A 71 12.69 -0.74 -18.63
C MET A 71 12.42 0.76 -18.81
N GLU A 72 13.03 1.45 -19.77
CA GLU A 72 12.73 2.87 -20.02
C GLU A 72 11.30 3.03 -20.54
N LEU A 73 10.87 2.17 -21.47
CA LEU A 73 9.49 2.14 -21.95
C LEU A 73 8.50 1.76 -20.84
N TYR A 74 8.88 0.82 -19.96
CA TYR A 74 8.04 0.45 -18.82
C TYR A 74 7.93 1.57 -17.78
N VAL A 75 9.02 2.26 -17.44
CA VAL A 75 8.99 3.37 -16.48
C VAL A 75 8.14 4.53 -17.01
N ASP A 76 8.18 4.81 -18.32
CA ASP A 76 7.26 5.78 -18.95
C ASP A 76 5.79 5.35 -18.83
N TYR A 77 5.48 4.07 -19.05
CA TYR A 77 4.14 3.50 -18.79
C TYR A 77 3.72 3.65 -17.32
N LEU A 78 4.59 3.30 -16.38
CA LEU A 78 4.34 3.42 -14.94
C LEU A 78 4.08 4.88 -14.54
N LYS A 79 4.88 5.83 -15.01
CA LYS A 79 4.68 7.27 -14.78
C LYS A 79 3.32 7.74 -15.28
N LYS A 80 2.91 7.29 -16.47
CA LYS A 80 1.59 7.61 -17.04
C LYS A 80 0.44 7.06 -16.19
N GLN A 81 0.53 5.82 -15.71
CA GLN A 81 -0.47 5.26 -14.79
C GLN A 81 -0.52 6.00 -13.45
N VAL A 82 0.64 6.29 -12.86
CA VAL A 82 0.69 7.07 -11.60
C VAL A 82 0.08 8.46 -11.80
N LYS A 83 0.29 9.09 -12.95
CA LYS A 83 -0.38 10.34 -13.30
C LYS A 83 -1.91 10.17 -13.38
N GLU A 84 -2.43 9.07 -13.94
CA GLU A 84 -3.87 8.78 -13.88
C GLU A 84 -4.35 8.69 -12.44
N LEU A 85 -3.60 8.02 -11.56
CA LEU A 85 -3.97 7.87 -10.15
C LEU A 85 -4.10 9.21 -9.43
N ILE A 86 -3.17 10.12 -9.70
CA ILE A 86 -3.15 11.47 -9.13
C ILE A 86 -4.27 12.32 -9.73
N GLU A 87 -4.41 12.38 -11.05
CA GLU A 87 -5.30 13.33 -11.72
C GLU A 87 -6.77 12.88 -11.77
N LYS A 88 -7.03 11.58 -11.93
CA LYS A 88 -8.41 11.04 -12.07
C LYS A 88 -9.04 10.73 -10.71
N TYR A 89 -8.24 10.30 -9.72
CA TYR A 89 -8.73 9.80 -8.43
C TYR A 89 -8.29 10.65 -7.22
N ASP A 90 -7.50 11.71 -7.42
CA ASP A 90 -7.07 12.64 -6.36
C ASP A 90 -6.44 11.92 -5.16
N THR A 91 -5.55 10.97 -5.43
CA THR A 91 -4.92 10.18 -4.36
C THR A 91 -3.98 11.02 -3.49
N ASP A 92 -4.04 10.83 -2.18
CA ASP A 92 -3.23 11.53 -1.17
C ASP A 92 -1.99 10.74 -0.74
N ILE A 93 -1.99 9.42 -0.99
CA ILE A 93 -0.91 8.50 -0.64
C ILE A 93 -0.68 7.56 -1.82
N LEU A 94 0.56 7.48 -2.30
CA LEU A 94 1.01 6.42 -3.20
C LEU A 94 1.86 5.40 -2.42
N TRP A 95 1.33 4.18 -2.34
CA TRP A 95 1.96 3.07 -1.65
C TRP A 95 2.53 2.10 -2.69
N PHE A 96 3.83 2.19 -2.95
CA PHE A 96 4.52 1.35 -3.92
C PHE A 96 4.94 0.00 -3.35
N ASP A 97 5.17 -0.97 -4.23
CA ASP A 97 5.60 -2.32 -3.89
C ASP A 97 6.19 -3.04 -5.11
N GLY A 98 7.02 -4.04 -4.90
CA GLY A 98 7.71 -4.76 -5.99
C GLY A 98 9.12 -4.25 -6.26
N GLU A 99 9.61 -3.33 -5.43
CA GLU A 99 10.95 -2.74 -5.52
C GLU A 99 12.06 -3.76 -5.31
N TRP A 100 11.78 -4.94 -4.77
CA TRP A 100 12.81 -5.97 -4.53
C TRP A 100 13.33 -6.60 -5.81
N GLU A 101 12.62 -6.49 -6.95
CA GLU A 101 13.05 -7.15 -8.18
C GLU A 101 14.24 -6.45 -8.85
N ASP A 102 15.18 -7.24 -9.36
CA ASP A 102 16.44 -6.75 -9.95
C ASP A 102 16.22 -5.79 -11.14
N ALA A 103 15.08 -5.90 -11.83
CA ALA A 103 14.71 -5.03 -12.94
C ALA A 103 14.55 -3.56 -12.54
N TRP A 104 14.10 -3.29 -11.31
CA TRP A 104 13.95 -1.92 -10.79
C TRP A 104 15.28 -1.42 -10.24
N THR A 105 15.64 -0.17 -10.50
CA THR A 105 16.89 0.44 -10.01
C THR A 105 16.65 1.60 -9.05
N HIS A 106 17.72 2.06 -8.39
CA HIS A 106 17.65 3.27 -7.56
C HIS A 106 17.37 4.51 -8.41
N GLU A 107 17.97 4.56 -9.61
CA GLU A 107 17.78 5.62 -10.58
C GLU A 107 16.32 5.71 -11.04
N ASP A 108 15.67 4.57 -11.30
CA ASP A 108 14.24 4.53 -11.64
C ASP A 108 13.36 5.03 -10.48
N GLY A 109 13.69 4.62 -9.25
CA GLY A 109 12.98 5.05 -8.04
C GLY A 109 13.07 6.56 -7.80
N MET A 110 14.26 7.14 -7.95
CA MET A 110 14.47 8.58 -7.85
C MET A 110 13.77 9.36 -8.97
N ASP A 111 13.86 8.87 -10.20
CA ASP A 111 13.22 9.48 -11.37
C ASP A 111 11.68 9.48 -11.24
N LEU A 112 11.08 8.38 -10.78
CA LEU A 112 9.65 8.31 -10.49
C LEU A 112 9.25 9.22 -9.31
N TYR A 113 10.05 9.25 -8.24
CA TYR A 113 9.79 10.12 -7.08
C TYR A 113 9.78 11.60 -7.45
N GLU A 114 10.79 12.06 -8.21
CA GLU A 114 10.86 13.45 -8.69
C GLU A 114 9.71 13.80 -9.63
N TYR A 115 9.35 12.87 -10.53
CA TYR A 115 8.19 13.03 -11.41
C TYR A 115 6.90 13.23 -10.62
N ILE A 116 6.63 12.40 -9.62
CA ILE A 116 5.43 12.48 -8.77
C ILE A 116 5.40 13.81 -7.99
N ARG A 117 6.54 14.21 -7.42
CA ARG A 117 6.68 15.50 -6.72
C ARG A 117 6.37 16.70 -7.63
N GLY A 118 6.66 16.58 -8.93
CA GLY A 118 6.28 17.56 -9.95
C GLY A 118 4.77 17.61 -10.25
N LEU A 119 4.03 16.52 -9.99
CA LEU A 119 2.58 16.44 -10.20
C LEU A 119 1.77 16.88 -8.98
N LYS A 120 2.09 16.34 -7.79
CA LYS A 120 1.42 16.65 -6.51
C LYS A 120 2.48 16.72 -5.41
N ASN A 121 2.90 17.92 -5.04
CA ASN A 121 4.04 18.12 -4.14
C ASN A 121 3.80 17.63 -2.70
N ASP A 122 2.55 17.61 -2.24
CA ASP A 122 2.13 17.25 -0.89
C ASP A 122 1.66 15.78 -0.73
N ILE A 123 1.74 14.99 -1.80
CA ILE A 123 1.42 13.55 -1.74
C ILE A 123 2.40 12.79 -0.84
N LEU A 124 1.92 11.79 -0.10
CA LEU A 124 2.79 10.90 0.68
C LEU A 124 3.20 9.69 -0.15
N ILE A 125 4.48 9.34 -0.13
CA ILE A 125 5.06 8.25 -0.92
C ILE A 125 5.84 7.33 0.02
N ASN A 126 5.55 6.03 0.01
CA ASN A 126 6.28 5.09 0.87
C ASN A 126 7.72 4.85 0.38
N ASN A 127 8.57 4.31 1.26
CA ASN A 127 9.97 4.02 0.93
C ASN A 127 10.20 2.82 0.01
N ARG A 128 9.13 2.20 -0.51
CA ARG A 128 9.20 1.14 -1.53
C ARG A 128 9.14 1.69 -2.95
N ILE A 129 9.14 3.01 -3.13
CA ILE A 129 9.41 3.58 -4.45
C ILE A 129 10.86 3.30 -4.90
N ASP A 130 11.76 3.02 -3.95
CA ASP A 130 13.21 2.93 -4.15
C ASP A 130 13.81 1.71 -3.39
N LYS A 131 15.09 1.43 -3.62
CA LYS A 131 15.86 0.28 -3.10
C LYS A 131 16.40 0.46 -1.68
N GLY A 132 15.92 1.48 -0.96
CA GLY A 132 16.44 1.82 0.37
C GLY A 132 15.94 0.91 1.50
N ARG A 133 14.79 0.28 1.30
CA ARG A 133 14.08 -0.50 2.33
C ARG A 133 14.88 -1.74 2.78
N GLN A 134 14.99 -1.93 4.10
CA GLN A 134 15.71 -3.06 4.71
C GLN A 134 14.77 -4.05 5.40
N GLY A 135 14.67 -5.26 4.84
CA GLY A 135 13.94 -6.38 5.45
C GLY A 135 12.48 -6.08 5.79
N MET A 136 11.90 -6.90 6.67
CA MET A 136 10.50 -6.73 7.11
C MET A 136 10.30 -5.53 8.04
N MET A 137 11.37 -5.08 8.72
CA MET A 137 11.36 -3.86 9.54
C MET A 137 11.08 -2.63 8.69
N GLY A 138 11.35 -2.71 7.38
CA GLY A 138 10.80 -1.80 6.40
C GLY A 138 11.33 -0.38 6.45
N MET A 139 12.44 -0.13 7.14
CA MET A 139 13.03 1.21 7.27
C MET A 139 14.11 1.47 6.22
N THR A 140 14.35 2.74 5.94
CA THR A 140 15.45 3.23 5.10
C THR A 140 16.47 3.96 5.97
N GLU A 141 17.74 3.56 5.95
CA GLU A 141 18.79 4.13 6.82
C GLU A 141 19.52 5.33 6.21
N SER A 142 19.29 5.64 4.92
CA SER A 142 20.02 6.68 4.20
C SER A 142 19.09 7.61 3.46
N SER A 143 19.31 8.92 3.62
CA SER A 143 18.58 9.98 2.93
C SER A 143 18.87 10.07 1.42
N LYS A 144 19.71 9.17 0.90
CA LYS A 144 19.98 9.10 -0.55
C LYS A 144 18.84 8.41 -1.30
N PHE A 145 18.02 7.61 -0.62
CA PHE A 145 16.90 6.90 -1.21
C PHE A 145 15.61 7.68 -1.04
N ALA A 146 14.72 7.57 -2.02
CA ALA A 146 13.40 8.21 -2.00
C ALA A 146 12.42 7.54 -1.02
N GLY A 147 11.38 8.30 -0.67
CA GLY A 147 10.28 7.89 0.20
C GLY A 147 10.17 8.71 1.48
N ASP A 148 8.93 8.92 1.94
CA ASP A 148 8.58 9.79 3.06
C ASP A 148 8.45 9.03 4.38
N PHE A 149 8.10 7.75 4.31
CA PHE A 149 7.85 6.92 5.49
C PHE A 149 8.27 5.46 5.28
N GLY A 150 8.68 4.82 6.37
CA GLY A 150 9.03 3.40 6.40
C GLY A 150 7.80 2.48 6.40
N THR A 151 7.98 1.23 5.94
CA THR A 151 6.89 0.27 5.75
C THR A 151 7.15 -1.10 6.40
N PRO A 152 7.21 -1.17 7.75
CA PRO A 152 7.23 -2.46 8.44
C PRO A 152 6.06 -3.34 8.00
N GLU A 153 6.32 -4.60 7.68
CA GLU A 153 5.30 -5.48 7.11
C GLU A 153 5.07 -6.70 8.00
N GLN A 154 3.80 -6.97 8.32
CA GLN A 154 3.38 -8.07 9.20
C GLN A 154 4.01 -8.06 10.61
N GLU A 155 4.75 -7.01 10.95
CA GLU A 155 5.31 -6.74 12.27
C GLU A 155 5.10 -5.28 12.67
N ILE A 156 5.12 -5.04 13.98
CA ILE A 156 5.05 -3.68 14.52
C ILE A 156 6.44 -3.07 14.39
N GLY A 157 6.53 -1.91 13.76
CA GLY A 157 7.77 -1.15 13.61
C GLY A 157 8.46 -0.88 14.96
N ALA A 158 9.74 -0.51 14.88
CA ALA A 158 10.49 -0.14 16.07
C ALA A 158 10.04 1.22 16.63
N PHE A 159 10.43 1.49 17.87
CA PHE A 159 10.18 2.78 18.51
C PHE A 159 11.03 3.86 17.84
N HIS A 160 10.40 4.63 16.94
CA HIS A 160 11.03 5.68 16.13
C HIS A 160 10.18 6.95 16.18
N PRO A 161 10.32 7.80 17.21
CA PRO A 161 9.51 9.00 17.37
C PRO A 161 9.74 10.07 16.29
N ASP A 162 10.91 10.05 15.64
CA ASP A 162 11.36 11.13 14.75
C ASP A 162 11.29 10.76 13.25
N ILE A 163 10.94 9.52 12.91
CA ILE A 163 10.88 9.03 11.53
C ILE A 163 9.49 8.47 11.29
N PRO A 164 8.70 9.01 10.35
CA PRO A 164 7.39 8.45 10.01
C PRO A 164 7.50 7.00 9.51
N TRP A 165 6.61 6.14 9.96
CA TRP A 165 6.48 4.77 9.46
C TRP A 165 5.04 4.27 9.61
N GLU A 166 4.68 3.30 8.78
CA GLU A 166 3.36 2.68 8.77
C GLU A 166 3.51 1.16 8.71
N SER A 167 3.05 0.47 9.76
CA SER A 167 2.97 -0.98 9.77
C SER A 167 1.78 -1.44 8.94
N CYS A 168 2.02 -2.14 7.84
CA CYS A 168 0.96 -2.82 7.09
C CYS A 168 0.75 -4.24 7.62
N ILE A 169 -0.46 -4.53 8.11
CA ILE A 169 -0.78 -5.79 8.80
C ILE A 169 -2.12 -6.31 8.31
N THR A 170 -2.19 -7.59 7.98
CA THR A 170 -3.42 -8.30 7.61
C THR A 170 -4.35 -8.51 8.80
N ILE A 171 -5.67 -8.33 8.64
CA ILE A 171 -6.63 -8.74 9.70
C ILE A 171 -6.72 -10.27 9.83
N CYS A 172 -6.52 -10.98 8.71
CA CYS A 172 -6.37 -12.43 8.64
C CYS A 172 -4.88 -12.81 8.50
N LYS A 173 -4.57 -13.95 7.86
CA LYS A 173 -3.19 -14.38 7.56
C LYS A 173 -2.77 -14.05 6.13
N GLN A 174 -3.70 -13.71 5.25
CA GLN A 174 -3.44 -13.39 3.84
C GLN A 174 -3.86 -11.96 3.51
N TRP A 175 -3.16 -11.34 2.55
CA TRP A 175 -3.51 -10.04 1.97
C TRP A 175 -4.80 -10.16 1.14
N ALA A 176 -4.78 -11.06 0.15
CA ALA A 176 -5.95 -11.40 -0.64
C ALA A 176 -6.93 -12.28 0.14
N TRP A 177 -8.19 -12.30 -0.30
CA TRP A 177 -9.20 -13.16 0.31
C TRP A 177 -8.84 -14.64 0.19
N LYS A 178 -8.92 -15.34 1.31
CA LYS A 178 -8.80 -16.79 1.41
C LYS A 178 -9.97 -17.34 2.22
N PRO A 179 -10.73 -18.32 1.69
CA PRO A 179 -11.81 -18.94 2.44
C PRO A 179 -11.32 -19.54 3.75
N ASN A 180 -12.07 -19.32 4.84
CA ASN A 180 -11.78 -19.84 6.17
C ASN A 180 -10.40 -19.44 6.72
N ASP A 181 -9.87 -18.28 6.30
CA ASP A 181 -8.59 -17.81 6.81
C ASP A 181 -8.69 -17.42 8.28
N GLU A 182 -7.65 -17.70 9.07
CA GLU A 182 -7.67 -17.40 10.50
C GLU A 182 -7.62 -15.89 10.70
N MET A 183 -8.62 -15.35 11.39
CA MET A 183 -8.69 -13.93 11.71
C MET A 183 -8.12 -13.70 13.10
N LYS A 184 -7.38 -12.60 13.25
CA LYS A 184 -6.93 -12.12 14.57
C LYS A 184 -8.12 -12.03 15.54
N SER A 185 -7.88 -11.95 16.82
CA SER A 185 -8.87 -11.65 17.85
C SER A 185 -9.00 -10.13 18.07
N MET A 186 -10.08 -9.69 18.71
CA MET A 186 -10.26 -8.26 19.05
C MET A 186 -9.09 -7.75 19.90
N LYS A 187 -8.61 -8.57 20.84
CA LYS A 187 -7.44 -8.26 21.65
C LYS A 187 -6.20 -8.04 20.78
N GLU A 188 -5.91 -8.96 19.86
CA GLU A 188 -4.75 -8.81 18.95
C GLU A 188 -4.86 -7.53 18.11
N CYS A 189 -6.04 -7.25 17.55
CA CYS A 189 -6.26 -6.03 16.76
C CYS A 189 -6.00 -4.74 17.56
N ILE A 190 -6.53 -4.62 18.78
CA ILE A 190 -6.33 -3.43 19.62
C ILE A 190 -4.90 -3.33 20.12
N GLN A 191 -4.27 -4.44 20.54
CA GLN A 191 -2.87 -4.42 20.97
C GLN A 191 -1.94 -4.04 19.81
N THR A 192 -2.20 -4.53 18.59
CA THR A 192 -1.45 -4.11 17.40
C THR A 192 -1.59 -2.60 17.19
N LEU A 193 -2.81 -2.06 17.20
CA LEU A 193 -3.03 -0.61 17.04
C LEU A 193 -2.32 0.21 18.13
N ALA A 194 -2.55 -0.12 19.40
CA ALA A 194 -2.00 0.63 20.52
C ALA A 194 -0.47 0.62 20.55
N ARG A 195 0.15 -0.53 20.25
CA ARG A 195 1.61 -0.66 20.19
C ARG A 195 2.22 0.07 19.00
N THR A 196 1.56 0.04 17.85
CA THR A 196 1.99 0.79 16.67
C THR A 196 2.00 2.29 16.95
N VAL A 197 0.89 2.82 17.47
CA VAL A 197 0.78 4.24 17.85
C VAL A 197 1.79 4.61 18.94
N GLY A 198 1.94 3.75 19.96
CA GLY A 198 2.93 3.96 21.01
C GLY A 198 4.38 3.96 20.51
N GLY A 199 4.65 3.36 19.34
CA GLY A 199 5.93 3.37 18.65
C GLY A 199 6.17 4.61 17.77
N GLY A 200 5.15 5.48 17.63
CA GLY A 200 5.19 6.65 16.76
C GLY A 200 4.79 6.38 15.31
N GLY A 201 4.17 5.23 15.02
CA GLY A 201 3.79 4.84 13.67
C GLY A 201 2.29 4.77 13.42
N ASN A 202 1.94 4.60 12.15
CA ASN A 202 0.57 4.35 11.70
C ASN A 202 0.32 2.84 11.53
N LEU A 203 -0.94 2.42 11.70
CA LEU A 203 -1.37 1.06 11.37
C LEU A 203 -2.24 1.08 10.11
N LEU A 204 -1.76 0.41 9.05
CA LEU A 204 -2.54 0.07 7.88
C LEU A 204 -3.06 -1.37 8.00
N LEU A 205 -4.32 -1.51 8.44
CA LEU A 205 -4.94 -2.82 8.67
C LEU A 205 -5.66 -3.32 7.41
N ASN A 206 -5.12 -4.35 6.76
CA ASN A 206 -5.65 -4.90 5.51
C ASN A 206 -6.90 -5.77 5.71
N VAL A 207 -7.87 -5.57 4.81
CA VAL A 207 -9.00 -6.47 4.53
C VAL A 207 -8.89 -6.99 3.11
N GLY A 208 -9.27 -8.25 2.90
CA GLY A 208 -9.35 -8.86 1.56
C GLY A 208 -10.81 -9.07 1.16
N PRO A 209 -11.36 -8.28 0.22
CA PRO A 209 -12.71 -8.50 -0.29
C PRO A 209 -12.86 -9.86 -0.98
N MET A 210 -14.04 -10.47 -0.83
CA MET A 210 -14.42 -11.69 -1.54
C MET A 210 -14.49 -11.46 -3.05
N LEU A 211 -14.57 -12.55 -3.81
CA LEU A 211 -14.67 -12.52 -5.28
C LEU A 211 -15.88 -11.74 -5.82
N ASP A 212 -16.91 -11.51 -5.00
CA ASP A 212 -18.09 -10.73 -5.34
C ASP A 212 -18.00 -9.26 -4.87
N GLY A 213 -16.82 -8.83 -4.41
CA GLY A 213 -16.53 -7.46 -3.96
C GLY A 213 -16.95 -7.16 -2.51
N ARG A 214 -17.62 -8.08 -1.81
CA ARG A 214 -18.03 -7.85 -0.41
C ARG A 214 -16.90 -8.19 0.56
N ILE A 215 -16.77 -7.42 1.63
CA ILE A 215 -15.95 -7.81 2.79
C ILE A 215 -16.72 -8.87 3.58
N GLU A 216 -16.03 -9.89 4.10
CA GLU A 216 -16.67 -10.93 4.93
C GLU A 216 -17.32 -10.33 6.18
N GLN A 217 -18.53 -10.78 6.54
CA GLN A 217 -19.25 -10.24 7.70
C GLN A 217 -18.42 -10.28 8.99
N ARG A 218 -17.66 -11.36 9.22
CA ARG A 218 -16.77 -11.47 10.39
C ARG A 218 -15.69 -10.38 10.46
N GLN A 219 -15.19 -9.92 9.31
CA GLN A 219 -14.20 -8.84 9.24
C GLN A 219 -14.90 -7.50 9.51
N ILE A 220 -16.09 -7.30 8.95
CA ILE A 220 -16.95 -6.12 9.25
C ILE A 220 -17.25 -6.05 10.75
N ASP A 221 -17.70 -7.15 11.35
CA ASP A 221 -18.02 -7.24 12.77
C ASP A 221 -16.80 -6.86 13.63
N ARG A 222 -15.62 -7.38 13.28
CA ARG A 222 -14.38 -7.03 13.98
C ARG A 222 -14.03 -5.54 13.86
N LEU A 223 -14.13 -4.97 12.66
CA LEU A 223 -13.87 -3.54 12.47
C LEU A 223 -14.88 -2.69 13.25
N GLY A 224 -16.13 -3.15 13.35
CA GLY A 224 -17.15 -2.56 14.22
C GLY A 224 -16.78 -2.62 15.70
N GLU A 225 -16.30 -3.77 16.20
CA GLU A 225 -15.78 -3.92 17.57
C GLU A 225 -14.62 -2.94 17.85
N MET A 226 -13.69 -2.80 16.90
CA MET A 226 -12.60 -1.82 16.97
C MET A 226 -13.12 -0.38 16.99
N GLY A 227 -14.09 -0.07 16.14
CA GLY A 227 -14.75 1.23 16.09
C GLY A 227 -15.40 1.60 17.42
N SER A 228 -16.18 0.70 18.02
CA SER A 228 -16.79 0.93 19.34
C SER A 228 -15.76 1.12 20.45
N TRP A 229 -14.59 0.45 20.37
CA TRP A 229 -13.51 0.69 21.30
C TRP A 229 -12.87 2.07 21.10
N LEU A 230 -12.69 2.50 19.84
CA LEU A 230 -12.14 3.80 19.47
C LEU A 230 -13.07 4.98 19.81
N GLU A 231 -14.39 4.78 19.82
CA GLU A 231 -15.33 5.81 20.30
C GLU A 231 -15.08 6.19 21.76
N ILE A 232 -14.63 5.22 22.58
CA ILE A 232 -14.36 5.44 24.00
C ILE A 232 -12.90 5.84 24.23
N ASN A 233 -11.96 5.25 23.51
CA ASN A 233 -10.51 5.35 23.79
C ASN A 233 -9.73 6.11 22.71
N GLY A 234 -10.41 6.68 21.70
CA GLY A 234 -9.79 7.28 20.52
C GLY A 234 -8.85 8.45 20.82
N GLU A 235 -9.04 9.15 21.93
CA GLU A 235 -8.10 10.21 22.36
C GLU A 235 -6.69 9.69 22.66
N SER A 236 -6.54 8.39 22.96
CA SER A 236 -5.25 7.74 23.15
C SER A 236 -4.57 7.33 21.83
N ILE A 237 -5.29 7.44 20.72
CA ILE A 237 -4.87 7.01 19.38
C ILE A 237 -4.69 8.21 18.46
N TYR A 238 -5.72 9.02 18.29
CA TYR A 238 -5.73 10.11 17.30
C TYR A 238 -4.97 11.33 17.82
N GLY A 239 -4.09 11.89 16.98
CA GLY A 239 -3.32 13.09 17.31
C GLY A 239 -2.29 12.90 18.42
N THR A 240 -1.99 11.65 18.77
CA THR A 240 -0.94 11.31 19.74
C THR A 240 0.39 11.09 19.02
N ASN A 241 1.48 11.02 19.81
CA ASN A 241 2.82 10.69 19.35
C ASN A 241 3.40 9.60 20.24
N ALA A 242 4.54 9.03 19.86
CA ALA A 242 5.27 8.08 20.68
C ALA A 242 5.49 8.63 22.11
N GLY A 243 5.15 7.82 23.12
CA GLY A 243 5.36 8.18 24.51
C GLY A 243 6.84 8.12 24.92
N PRO A 244 7.22 8.60 26.13
CA PRO A 244 8.59 8.51 26.62
C PRO A 244 9.06 7.07 26.92
N PHE A 245 8.18 6.08 26.78
CA PHE A 245 8.45 4.67 27.07
C PHE A 245 8.19 3.82 25.84
N LYS A 246 9.11 2.88 25.59
CA LYS A 246 8.94 1.88 24.54
C LYS A 246 7.70 1.02 24.81
N PRO A 247 6.80 0.81 23.82
CA PRO A 247 5.69 -0.13 23.95
C PRO A 247 6.18 -1.53 24.29
N THR A 248 5.36 -2.26 25.02
CA THR A 248 5.63 -3.64 25.43
C THR A 248 4.41 -4.50 25.12
N ASP A 249 4.52 -5.80 25.36
CA ASP A 249 3.42 -6.75 25.10
C ASP A 249 2.24 -6.62 26.10
N TRP A 250 2.33 -5.74 27.11
CA TRP A 250 1.22 -5.46 28.04
C TRP A 250 0.26 -4.36 27.56
N MET A 251 0.68 -3.53 26.60
CA MET A 251 -0.22 -2.63 25.86
C MET A 251 -1.10 -3.45 24.91
#